data_AF-A0A2E3KLB5-F1
#
_entry.id   AF-A0A2E3KLB5-F1
#
_cell.length_a   1.000
_cell.length_b   1.000
_cell.length_c   1.000
_cell.angle_alpha   90.00
_cell.angle_beta   90.00
_cell.angle_gamma   90.00
#
_symmetry.space_group_name_H-M   'P 1'
#
loop_
_entity.id
_entity.type
_entity.pdbx_description
1 polymer ?
#
loop_
_entity_poly.entity_id
_entity_poly.type
_entity_poly.pdbx_seq_one_letter_code
_entity_poly.pdbx_strand_id
1 'polypeptide(L)'
;MDGWSRRSRRLRSRSPLQNPIWTIQLQRSKVFHMTRSTDKQTEVDTLSFEDSLDALEQIISQIENGDIGLEASLDAYKRGESLIKRCRGLLFDAEQRIESMRLEDLPAGGDSSDSE
;
A
#
# COMPACT_ATOMS: atom_id res chain seq x y z
N MET A 1 44.91 -46.49 -37.06
CA MET A 1 44.36 -45.12 -36.96
C MET A 1 42.91 -45.22 -37.43
N ASP A 2 41.85 -45.17 -36.64
CA ASP A 2 41.61 -45.00 -35.19
C ASP A 2 40.24 -45.66 -34.94
N GLY A 3 40.02 -46.34 -33.82
CA GLY A 3 39.32 -45.67 -32.72
C GLY A 3 37.99 -46.38 -32.42
N TRP A 4 38.06 -47.36 -31.53
CA TRP A 4 36.88 -47.93 -30.88
C TRP A 4 36.14 -46.85 -30.07
N SER A 5 34.82 -46.69 -30.25
CA SER A 5 33.91 -46.43 -29.13
C SER A 5 32.42 -46.51 -29.49
N ARG A 6 31.84 -47.65 -29.12
CA ARG A 6 30.60 -47.82 -28.35
C ARG A 6 29.55 -46.70 -28.45
N ARG A 7 28.36 -47.05 -28.98
CA ARG A 7 27.14 -47.17 -28.15
C ARG A 7 26.00 -47.86 -28.91
N SER A 8 25.60 -49.02 -28.40
CA SER A 8 24.56 -49.88 -28.92
C SER A 8 23.21 -49.57 -28.27
N ARG A 9 22.21 -49.31 -29.12
CA ARG A 9 20.75 -49.60 -29.00
C ARG A 9 20.18 -50.02 -27.64
N ARG A 10 19.02 -49.43 -27.30
CA ARG A 10 17.73 -50.16 -27.31
C ARG A 10 16.53 -49.22 -27.30
N LEU A 11 15.56 -49.57 -28.14
CA LEU A 11 14.23 -49.00 -28.32
C LEU A 11 13.33 -49.31 -27.10
N ARG A 12 12.46 -48.38 -26.69
CA ARG A 12 11.11 -48.72 -26.24
C ARG A 12 10.13 -47.54 -26.39
N SER A 13 8.94 -47.93 -26.82
CA SER A 13 7.70 -47.24 -27.16
C SER A 13 7.16 -46.19 -26.17
N ARG A 14 6.53 -45.16 -26.77
CA ARG A 14 5.44 -44.27 -26.31
C ARG A 14 4.62 -44.74 -25.10
N SER A 15 4.43 -43.85 -24.12
CA SER A 15 3.14 -43.18 -23.85
C SER A 15 3.34 -41.89 -23.02
N PRO A 16 2.44 -40.90 -23.17
CA PRO A 16 2.60 -39.55 -22.64
C PRO A 16 1.94 -39.40 -21.26
N LEU A 17 2.32 -38.33 -20.56
CA LEU A 17 1.79 -37.85 -19.28
C LEU A 17 2.47 -38.43 -18.02
N GLN A 18 2.90 -37.48 -17.19
CA GLN A 18 3.42 -37.59 -15.83
C GLN A 18 4.90 -37.94 -15.65
N ASN A 19 5.68 -36.84 -15.67
CA ASN A 19 6.49 -36.38 -14.52
C ASN A 19 7.99 -36.28 -14.81
N PRO A 20 8.51 -35.11 -15.24
CA PRO A 20 9.95 -34.85 -15.16
C PRO A 20 10.34 -34.60 -13.69
N ILE A 21 11.52 -35.11 -13.33
CA ILE A 21 12.19 -35.15 -12.02
C ILE A 21 12.52 -33.74 -11.49
N TRP A 22 11.49 -32.90 -11.35
CA TRP A 22 11.50 -31.57 -10.75
C TRP A 22 10.30 -31.37 -9.83
N THR A 23 9.64 -32.45 -9.41
CA THR A 23 8.72 -32.47 -8.26
C THR A 23 9.47 -32.32 -6.92
N ILE A 24 10.47 -31.45 -6.87
CA ILE A 24 10.79 -30.66 -5.69
C ILE A 24 10.23 -29.28 -5.98
N GLN A 25 8.89 -29.20 -6.02
CA GLN A 25 8.24 -27.91 -5.82
C GLN A 25 8.27 -27.69 -4.31
N LEU A 26 9.38 -27.11 -3.85
CA LEU A 26 9.53 -26.57 -2.52
C LEU A 26 8.51 -25.43 -2.37
N GLN A 27 7.25 -25.79 -2.08
CA GLN A 27 6.34 -24.88 -1.40
C GLN A 27 6.91 -24.64 -0.01
N ARG A 28 7.73 -23.59 0.17
CA ARG A 28 7.99 -23.00 1.50
C ARG A 28 8.76 -21.66 1.55
N SER A 29 8.76 -20.84 0.50
CA SER A 29 9.49 -19.55 0.59
C SER A 29 8.87 -18.33 -0.12
N LYS A 30 7.59 -18.34 -0.49
CA LYS A 30 6.97 -17.17 -1.16
C LYS A 30 5.60 -16.75 -0.61
N VAL A 31 5.43 -16.82 0.71
CA VAL A 31 4.26 -16.29 1.43
C VAL A 31 4.58 -15.63 2.78
N PHE A 32 5.86 -15.47 3.18
CA PHE A 32 6.19 -15.06 4.55
C PHE A 32 6.68 -13.60 4.75
N HIS A 33 6.68 -12.73 3.75
CA HIS A 33 7.14 -11.34 3.98
C HIS A 33 6.49 -10.30 3.05
N MET A 34 5.16 -10.31 2.92
CA MET A 34 4.42 -9.27 2.19
C MET A 34 3.13 -8.78 2.86
N THR A 35 2.89 -9.12 4.14
CA THR A 35 1.63 -8.76 4.84
C THR A 35 1.81 -7.81 6.02
N ARG A 36 3.04 -7.44 6.40
CA ARG A 36 3.29 -6.61 7.60
C ARG A 36 3.18 -5.10 7.35
N SER A 37 3.40 -4.63 6.13
CA SER A 37 3.38 -3.18 5.83
C SER A 37 1.97 -2.60 5.67
N THR A 38 1.00 -3.41 5.23
CA THR A 38 -0.38 -2.95 5.00
C THR A 38 -1.14 -2.69 6.29
N ASP A 39 -0.85 -3.45 7.35
CA ASP A 39 -1.56 -3.40 8.63
C ASP A 39 -1.40 -2.04 9.35
N LYS A 40 -0.16 -1.54 9.43
CA LYS A 40 0.12 -0.20 9.98
C LYS A 40 -0.42 0.95 9.14
N GLN A 41 -0.56 0.76 7.82
CA GLN A 41 -1.14 1.79 6.95
C GLN A 41 -2.66 1.88 7.17
N THR A 42 -3.34 0.73 7.27
CA THR A 42 -4.78 0.70 7.55
C THR A 42 -5.15 1.31 8.89
N GLU A 43 -4.29 1.21 9.91
CA GLU A 43 -4.52 1.88 11.20
C GLU A 43 -4.62 3.41 11.04
N VAL A 44 -3.69 4.02 10.30
CA VAL A 44 -3.64 5.49 10.12
C VAL A 44 -4.86 6.00 9.34
N ASP A 45 -5.31 5.25 8.33
CA ASP A 45 -6.43 5.65 7.48
C ASP A 45 -7.76 5.76 8.27
N THR A 46 -7.89 5.05 9.38
CA THR A 46 -9.10 5.05 10.22
C THR A 46 -9.13 6.12 11.30
N LEU A 47 -8.01 6.84 11.53
CA LEU A 47 -7.92 7.84 12.59
C LEU A 47 -8.79 9.07 12.31
N SER A 48 -9.29 9.70 13.38
CA SER A 48 -9.90 11.03 13.33
C SER A 48 -8.83 12.11 13.10
N PHE A 49 -9.26 13.37 12.89
CA PHE A 49 -8.32 14.48 12.71
C PHE A 49 -7.48 14.71 13.96
N GLU A 50 -8.14 14.82 15.12
CA GLU A 50 -7.49 15.04 16.42
C GLU A 50 -6.54 13.88 16.73
N ASP A 51 -6.98 12.63 16.58
CA ASP A 51 -6.12 11.46 16.84
C ASP A 51 -4.89 11.41 15.90
N SER A 52 -5.07 11.81 14.64
CA SER A 52 -3.97 11.87 13.67
C SER A 52 -2.96 12.96 14.03
N LEU A 53 -3.44 14.10 14.53
CA LEU A 53 -2.62 15.22 14.95
C LEU A 53 -1.85 14.89 16.23
N ASP A 54 -2.52 14.36 17.25
CA ASP A 54 -1.90 13.90 18.50
C ASP A 54 -0.81 12.86 18.23
N ALA A 55 -1.08 11.88 17.37
CA ALA A 55 -0.09 10.87 17.00
C ALA A 55 1.12 11.48 16.25
N LEU A 56 0.91 12.54 15.47
CA LEU A 56 1.99 13.24 14.77
C LEU A 56 2.85 14.04 15.75
N GLU A 57 2.24 14.74 16.71
CA GLU A 57 2.95 15.48 17.76
C GLU A 57 3.81 14.56 18.62
N GLN A 58 3.28 13.38 18.97
CA GLN A 58 4.05 12.36 19.69
C GLN A 58 5.29 11.89 18.91
N ILE A 59 5.16 11.70 17.60
CA ILE A 59 6.28 11.32 16.73
C ILE A 59 7.33 12.43 16.68
N ILE A 60 6.91 13.69 16.53
CA ILE A 60 7.81 14.84 16.51
C ILE A 60 8.58 14.90 17.83
N SER A 61 7.87 14.81 18.96
CA SER A 61 8.50 14.82 20.29
C SER A 61 9.54 13.70 20.46
N GLN A 62 9.25 12.48 20.00
CA GLN A 62 10.20 11.37 20.04
C GLN A 62 11.46 11.61 19.19
N ILE A 63 11.31 12.25 18.02
CA ILE A 63 12.43 12.58 17.15
C ILE A 63 13.28 13.70 17.77
N GLU A 64 12.63 14.75 18.28
CA GLU A 64 13.30 15.92 18.86
C GLU A 64 14.09 15.60 20.14
N ASN A 65 13.57 14.70 20.97
CA ASN A 65 14.27 14.26 22.18
C ASN A 65 15.51 13.40 21.87
N GLY A 66 15.63 12.86 20.65
CA GLY A 66 16.76 12.01 20.26
C GLY A 66 16.75 10.63 20.92
N ASP A 67 15.63 10.23 21.52
CA ASP A 67 15.48 8.98 22.28
C ASP A 67 15.36 7.72 21.37
N ILE A 68 15.31 7.91 20.05
CA ILE A 68 15.09 6.85 19.08
C ILE A 68 16.31 6.61 18.18
N GLY A 69 16.66 5.34 17.97
CA GLY A 69 17.73 4.95 17.06
C GLY A 69 17.37 5.15 15.58
N LEU A 70 18.37 5.21 14.71
CA LEU A 70 18.23 5.54 13.28
C LEU A 70 17.09 4.79 12.55
N GLU A 71 16.99 3.46 12.73
CA GLU A 71 15.96 2.66 12.08
C GLU A 71 14.54 3.05 12.56
N ALA A 72 14.40 3.29 13.87
CA ALA A 72 13.15 3.78 14.44
C ALA A 72 12.83 5.21 13.98
N SER A 73 13.83 6.08 13.80
CA SER A 73 13.63 7.43 13.25
C SER A 73 13.10 7.40 11.82
N LEU A 74 13.59 6.46 10.99
CA LEU A 74 13.11 6.30 9.62
C LEU A 74 11.65 5.80 9.58
N ASP A 75 11.29 4.88 10.47
CA ASP A 75 9.91 4.40 10.58
C ASP A 75 8.97 5.47 11.14
N ALA A 76 9.42 6.22 12.14
CA ALA A 76 8.71 7.36 12.71
C ALA A 76 8.44 8.43 11.63
N TYR A 77 9.44 8.76 10.81
CA TYR A 77 9.29 9.68 9.69
C TYR A 77 8.23 9.22 8.68
N LYS A 78 8.28 7.95 8.25
CA LYS A 78 7.28 7.39 7.31
C LYS A 78 5.87 7.42 7.88
N ARG A 79 5.72 7.07 9.17
CA ARG A 79 4.42 7.16 9.86
C ARG A 79 3.94 8.61 9.93
N GLY A 80 4.84 9.56 10.23
CA GLY A 80 4.56 10.99 10.21
C GLY A 80 4.06 11.47 8.84
N GLU A 81 4.68 11.03 7.75
CA GLU A 81 4.20 11.32 6.39
C GLU A 81 2.77 10.83 6.15
N SER A 82 2.45 9.60 6.58
CA SER A 82 1.10 9.04 6.47
C SER A 82 0.08 9.84 7.27
N LEU A 83 0.41 10.24 8.51
CA LEU A 83 -0.46 11.06 9.34
C LEU A 83 -0.72 12.45 8.72
N ILE A 84 0.33 13.09 8.18
CA ILE A 84 0.18 14.36 7.47
C ILE A 84 -0.76 14.23 6.26
N LYS A 85 -0.62 13.15 5.47
CA LYS A 85 -1.51 12.86 4.34
C LYS A 85 -2.96 12.67 4.81
N ARG A 86 -3.16 11.95 5.91
CA ARG A 86 -4.47 11.73 6.52
C ARG A 86 -5.12 13.04 6.97
N CYS A 87 -4.41 13.89 7.71
CA CYS A 87 -4.92 15.19 8.16
C CYS A 87 -5.33 16.07 6.98
N ARG A 88 -4.51 16.14 5.94
CA ARG A 88 -4.84 16.90 4.72
C ARG A 88 -6.09 16.37 4.02
N GLY A 89 -6.23 15.05 3.91
CA GLY A 89 -7.43 14.44 3.35
C GLY A 89 -8.69 14.77 4.14
N LEU A 90 -8.62 14.73 5.47
CA LEU A 90 -9.74 15.10 6.34
C LEU A 90 -10.16 16.57 6.17
N LEU A 91 -9.20 17.48 6.12
CA LEU A 91 -9.47 18.90 5.91
C LEU A 91 -10.08 19.16 4.53
N PHE A 92 -9.57 18.48 3.50
CA PHE A 92 -10.12 18.56 2.14
C PHE A 92 -11.57 18.05 2.07
N ASP A 93 -11.87 16.93 2.72
CA ASP A 93 -13.24 16.40 2.78
C ASP A 93 -14.18 17.35 3.53
N ALA A 94 -13.70 17.98 4.61
CA ALA A 94 -14.48 18.97 5.35
C ALA A 94 -14.77 20.22 4.51
N GLU A 95 -13.77 20.72 3.77
CA GLU A 95 -13.92 21.86 2.86
C GLU A 95 -14.95 21.59 1.77
N GLN A 96 -14.89 20.42 1.13
CA GLN A 96 -15.86 20.03 0.10
C GLN A 96 -17.30 19.98 0.64
N ARG A 97 -17.49 19.48 1.87
CA ARG A 97 -18.81 19.43 2.51
C ARG A 97 -19.38 20.83 2.78
N ILE A 98 -18.52 21.78 3.16
CA ILE A 98 -18.95 23.17 3.35
C ILE A 98 -19.36 23.79 2.02
N GLU A 99 -18.59 23.58 0.96
CA GLU A 99 -18.89 24.14 -0.35
C GLU A 99 -20.17 23.54 -0.96
N SER A 100 -20.43 22.24 -0.76
CA SER A 100 -21.68 21.62 -1.21
C SER A 100 -22.90 22.22 -0.51
N MET A 101 -22.83 22.45 0.81
CA MET A 101 -23.92 23.10 1.56
C MET A 101 -24.18 24.52 1.06
N ARG A 102 -23.11 25.29 0.78
CA ARG A 102 -23.22 26.64 0.25
C ARG A 102 -23.92 26.69 -1.12
N LEU A 103 -23.66 25.71 -1.99
CA LEU A 103 -24.27 25.65 -3.31
C LEU A 103 -25.77 25.29 -3.24
N GLU A 104 -26.16 24.46 -2.27
CA GLU A 104 -27.57 24.11 -2.00
C GLU A 104 -28.38 25.29 -1.46
N ASP A 105 -27.75 26.16 -0.65
CA ASP A 105 -28.39 27.34 -0.04
C ASP A 105 -28.56 28.53 -1.01
N LEU A 106 -28.04 28.45 -2.24
CA LEU A 106 -28.24 29.49 -3.25
C LEU A 106 -29.64 29.34 -3.90
N PRO A 107 -30.53 30.33 -3.81
CA PRO A 107 -31.83 30.25 -4.46
C PRO A 107 -31.63 30.22 -5.98
N ALA A 108 -32.07 29.13 -6.62
CA ALA A 108 -32.20 29.04 -8.07
C ALA A 108 -33.25 30.07 -8.54
N GLY A 109 -32.82 31.29 -8.84
CA GLY A 109 -33.77 32.38 -9.10
C GLY A 109 -33.14 33.68 -9.54
N GLY A 110 -32.25 33.63 -10.53
CA GLY A 110 -31.91 34.79 -11.36
C GLY A 110 -32.81 34.87 -12.59
N ASP A 111 -34.13 34.86 -12.39
CA ASP A 111 -35.09 35.38 -13.35
C ASP A 111 -35.40 36.82 -12.93
N SER A 112 -34.73 37.77 -13.59
CA SER A 112 -35.30 39.09 -13.78
C SER A 112 -35.26 39.37 -15.28
N SER A 113 -36.24 38.80 -15.95
CA SER A 113 -36.74 39.27 -17.23
C SER A 113 -37.25 40.72 -17.06
N ASP A 114 -36.39 41.72 -17.14
CA ASP A 114 -36.82 43.10 -17.39
C ASP A 114 -36.95 43.28 -18.92
N SER A 115 -38.21 43.18 -19.35
CA SER A 115 -38.69 43.69 -20.62
C SER A 115 -38.85 45.20 -20.51
N GLU A 116 -38.22 45.97 -21.39
CA GLU A 116 -38.84 47.06 -22.17
C GLU A 116 -37.87 47.59 -23.23
#